data_AF-A0A419W361-F1
#
_entry.id   AF-A0A419W361-F1
#
_cell.length_a   1.000
_cell.length_b   1.000
_cell.length_c   1.000
_cell.angle_alpha   90.00
_cell.angle_beta   90.00
_cell.angle_gamma   90.00
#
_symmetry.space_group_name_H-M   'P 1'
#
loop_
_entity.id
_entity.type
_entity.pdbx_description
1 polymer ?
#
loop_
_entity_poly.entity_id
_entity_poly.type
_entity_poly.pdbx_seq_one_letter_code
_entity_poly.pdbx_strand_id
1 'polypeptide(L)'
;MKIFKQLFIILSINLGGDLISRYLHFPLPGPITGMILLLILLLTGVLKERQIRETADFMLQNMGFFFIPAGVSVMISYHALKGFYFESFIVILISTILVMAATALATQLFINLNEKKNGKHN
;
A
#
# COMPACT_ATOMS: atom_id res chain seq x y z
N MET A 1 20.86 -4.55 19.51
CA MET A 1 19.47 -4.18 19.86
C MET A 1 18.86 -3.11 18.93
N LYS A 2 19.44 -2.81 17.75
CA LYS A 2 18.90 -1.77 16.85
C LYS A 2 17.58 -2.20 16.20
N ILE A 3 17.50 -3.43 15.68
CA ILE A 3 16.27 -4.00 15.06
C ILE A 3 15.04 -3.87 15.98
N PHE A 4 15.14 -4.27 17.25
CA PHE A 4 13.99 -4.18 18.17
C PHE A 4 13.47 -2.75 18.34
N LYS A 5 14.38 -1.75 18.39
CA LYS A 5 13.98 -0.34 18.48
C LYS A 5 13.29 0.12 17.20
N GLN A 6 13.81 -0.24 16.04
CA GLN A 6 13.21 0.13 14.75
C GLN A 6 11.85 -0.55 14.56
N LEU A 7 11.74 -1.84 14.91
CA LEU A 7 10.49 -2.60 14.89
C LEU A 7 9.44 -1.94 15.81
N PHE A 8 9.84 -1.57 17.03
CA PHE A 8 8.97 -0.87 17.96
C PHE A 8 8.45 0.45 17.39
N ILE A 9 9.29 1.23 16.70
CA ILE A 9 8.86 2.46 16.02
C ILE A 9 7.81 2.15 14.94
N ILE A 10 8.08 1.18 14.06
CA ILE A 10 7.15 0.80 12.98
C ILE A 10 5.80 0.35 13.56
N LEU A 11 5.82 -0.51 14.58
CA LEU A 11 4.61 -0.99 15.24
C LEU A 11 3.85 0.13 15.97
N SER A 12 4.56 1.05 16.61
CA SER A 12 3.94 2.20 17.29
C SER A 12 3.23 3.12 16.30
N ILE A 13 3.81 3.34 15.12
CA ILE A 13 3.20 4.14 14.06
C ILE A 13 1.96 3.42 13.50
N ASN A 14 2.05 2.10 13.30
CA ASN A 14 0.91 1.30 12.84
C ASN A 14 -0.25 1.32 13.86
N LEU A 15 0.06 1.16 15.15
CA LEU A 15 -0.91 1.28 16.24
C LEU A 15 -1.54 2.68 16.30
N GLY A 16 -0.73 3.73 16.14
CA GLY A 16 -1.22 5.10 16.03
C GLY A 16 -2.19 5.28 14.86
N GLY A 17 -1.86 4.72 13.68
CA GLY A 17 -2.74 4.71 12.52
C GLY A 17 -4.07 4.00 12.76
N ASP A 18 -4.06 2.87 13.47
CA ASP A 18 -5.27 2.14 13.84
C ASP A 18 -6.14 2.91 14.82
N LEU A 19 -5.53 3.53 15.85
CA LEU A 19 -6.25 4.39 16.78
C LEU A 19 -6.87 5.59 16.07
N ILE A 20 -6.12 6.26 15.19
CA ILE A 20 -6.61 7.39 14.38
C ILE A 20 -7.80 6.95 13.51
N SER A 21 -7.69 5.81 12.81
CA SER A 21 -8.77 5.28 11.99
C SER A 21 -10.06 5.06 12.80
N ARG A 22 -9.94 4.46 14.00
CA ARG A 22 -11.07 4.21 14.90
C ARG A 22 -11.69 5.49 15.46
N TYR A 23 -10.87 6.45 15.90
CA TYR A 23 -11.37 7.68 16.54
C TYR A 23 -11.96 8.68 15.52
N LEU A 24 -11.37 8.80 14.33
CA LEU A 24 -11.87 9.71 13.29
C LEU A 24 -12.99 9.10 12.44
N HIS A 25 -13.45 7.87 12.72
CA HIS A 25 -14.37 7.10 11.86
C HIS A 25 -13.94 7.15 10.38
N PHE A 26 -12.64 7.11 10.14
CA PHE A 26 -12.11 7.28 8.80
C PHE A 26 -12.37 5.99 8.01
N PRO A 27 -12.82 6.07 6.74
CA PRO A 27 -13.18 4.87 5.97
C PRO A 27 -11.98 3.99 5.61
N LEU A 28 -10.75 4.44 5.90
CA LEU A 28 -9.55 3.67 5.61
C LEU A 28 -9.21 2.70 6.75
N PRO A 29 -8.83 1.45 6.42
CA PRO A 29 -8.27 0.51 7.37
C PRO A 29 -7.05 1.07 8.12
N GLY A 30 -6.89 0.68 9.39
CA GLY A 30 -5.79 1.09 10.25
C GLY A 30 -4.39 1.01 9.60
N PRO A 31 -4.02 -0.09 8.91
CA PRO A 31 -2.73 -0.19 8.24
C PRO A 31 -2.49 0.89 7.17
N ILE A 32 -3.52 1.25 6.40
CA ILE A 32 -3.41 2.30 5.35
C ILE A 32 -3.22 3.67 6.01
N THR A 33 -3.98 3.96 7.07
CA THR A 33 -3.83 5.18 7.85
C THR A 33 -2.44 5.26 8.49
N GLY A 34 -1.89 4.14 8.97
CA GLY A 34 -0.52 4.03 9.46
C GLY A 34 0.53 4.35 8.40
N MET A 35 0.32 3.94 7.15
CA MET A 35 1.21 4.31 6.03
C MET A 35 1.18 5.81 5.74
N ILE A 36 -0.01 6.43 5.76
CA ILE A 36 -0.16 7.88 5.60
C ILE A 36 0.54 8.61 6.74
N LEU A 37 0.34 8.16 7.99
CA LEU A 37 1.01 8.73 9.16
C LEU A 37 2.54 8.62 9.05
N LEU A 38 3.05 7.45 8.66
CA LEU A 38 4.47 7.24 8.43
C LEU A 38 5.01 8.20 7.37
N LEU A 39 4.30 8.36 6.26
CA LEU A 39 4.65 9.29 5.19
C LEU A 39 4.72 10.73 5.71
N ILE A 40 3.75 11.18 6.49
CA ILE A 40 3.74 12.52 7.10
C ILE A 40 4.95 12.69 8.03
N LEU A 41 5.27 11.70 8.86
CA LEU A 41 6.42 11.74 9.77
C LEU A 41 7.77 11.80 9.03
N LEU A 42 7.87 11.14 7.87
CA LEU A 42 9.03 11.21 7.00
C LEU A 42 9.14 12.57 6.29
N LEU A 43 8.03 13.09 5.75
CA LEU A 43 7.99 14.39 5.08
C LEU A 43 8.29 15.56 6.01
N THR A 44 7.80 15.50 7.25
CA THR A 44 8.06 16.52 8.28
C THR A 44 9.47 16.41 8.88
N GLY A 45 10.23 15.34 8.57
CA GLY A 45 11.57 15.12 9.09
C GLY A 45 11.64 14.73 10.57
N VAL A 46 10.49 14.57 11.24
CA VAL A 46 10.39 14.08 12.62
C VAL A 46 10.97 12.67 12.73
N LEU A 47 10.71 11.84 11.72
CA LEU A 47 11.30 10.53 11.57
C LEU A 47 12.31 10.55 10.42
N LYS A 48 13.57 10.22 10.70
CA LYS A 48 14.56 9.99 9.65
C LYS A 48 14.49 8.55 9.20
N GLU A 49 14.56 8.32 7.89
CA GLU A 49 14.54 6.99 7.29
C GLU A 49 15.54 6.01 7.92
N ARG A 50 16.76 6.47 8.25
CA ARG A 50 17.79 5.67 8.93
C ARG A 50 17.32 5.06 10.26
N GLN A 51 16.27 5.59 10.88
CA GLN A 51 15.70 5.08 12.14
C GLN A 51 14.82 3.85 11.96
N ILE A 52 14.42 3.50 10.74
CA ILE A 52 13.56 2.33 10.48
C ILE A 52 14.05 1.44 9.33
N ARG A 53 14.99 1.93 8.50
CA ARG A 53 15.44 1.32 7.25
C ARG A 53 15.82 -0.16 7.38
N GLU A 54 16.69 -0.50 8.33
CA GLU A 54 17.22 -1.88 8.45
C GLU A 54 16.12 -2.92 8.73
N THR A 55 15.16 -2.57 9.61
CA THR A 55 14.03 -3.46 9.91
C THR A 55 12.96 -3.42 8.83
N ALA A 56 12.72 -2.26 8.23
CA ALA A 56 11.80 -2.14 7.10
C ALA A 56 12.28 -2.99 5.91
N ASP A 57 13.56 -2.90 5.55
CA ASP A 57 14.18 -3.69 4.48
C ASP A 57 14.11 -5.19 4.78
N PHE A 58 14.38 -5.59 6.03
CA PHE A 58 14.22 -6.98 6.47
C PHE A 58 12.77 -7.48 6.31
N MET A 59 11.79 -6.68 6.73
CA MET A 59 10.37 -7.05 6.59
C MET A 59 9.94 -7.11 5.12
N LEU A 60 10.42 -6.19 4.27
CA LEU A 60 10.15 -6.18 2.83
C LEU A 60 10.77 -7.38 2.13
N GLN A 61 12.00 -7.77 2.48
CA GLN A 61 12.63 -8.98 1.94
C GLN A 61 11.87 -10.25 2.33
N ASN A 62 11.25 -10.26 3.52
CA ASN A 62 10.44 -11.37 4.02
C ASN A 62 8.93 -11.14 3.85
N MET A 63 8.51 -10.23 2.96
CA MET A 63 7.11 -9.81 2.82
C MET A 63 6.16 -10.98 2.54
N GLY A 64 6.61 -11.97 1.76
CA GLY A 64 5.84 -13.19 1.46
C GLY A 64 5.39 -13.93 2.73
N PHE A 65 6.22 -13.99 3.77
CA PHE A 65 5.87 -14.62 5.05
C PHE A 65 4.66 -13.94 5.71
N PHE A 66 4.61 -12.61 5.70
CA PHE A 66 3.51 -11.83 6.28
C PHE A 66 2.19 -11.94 5.49
N PHE A 67 2.25 -12.37 4.22
CA PHE A 67 1.05 -12.62 3.41
C PHE A 67 0.46 -14.02 3.61
N ILE A 68 1.19 -14.97 4.19
CA ILE A 68 0.69 -16.34 4.41
C ILE A 68 -0.61 -16.34 5.23
N PRO A 69 -0.72 -15.64 6.38
CA PRO A 69 -1.97 -15.63 7.15
C PRO A 69 -3.16 -15.06 6.38
N ALA A 70 -2.93 -14.00 5.59
CA ALA A 70 -3.96 -13.41 4.73
C ALA A 70 -4.41 -14.40 3.65
N GLY A 71 -3.47 -15.10 3.00
CA GLY A 71 -3.76 -16.14 2.02
C GLY A 71 -4.55 -17.31 2.61
N VAL A 72 -4.14 -17.83 3.77
CA VAL A 72 -4.85 -18.91 4.47
C VAL A 72 -6.27 -18.47 4.86
N SER A 73 -6.45 -17.22 5.30
CA SER A 73 -7.78 -16.68 5.64
C SER A 73 -8.73 -16.68 4.43
N VAL A 74 -8.22 -16.39 3.23
CA VAL A 74 -8.99 -16.49 1.98
C VAL A 74 -9.33 -17.94 1.65
N MET A 75 -8.40 -18.88 1.86
CA MET A 75 -8.65 -20.31 1.63
C MET A 75 -9.77 -20.86 2.52
N ILE A 76 -9.85 -20.41 3.79
CA ILE A 76 -10.95 -20.78 4.69
C ILE A 76 -12.29 -20.22 4.18
N SER A 77 -12.27 -19.02 3.59
CA SER A 77 -13.45 -18.37 2.99
C SER A 77 -13.74 -18.82 1.55
N TYR A 78 -13.06 -19.84 1.04
CA TYR A 78 -13.17 -20.31 -0.36
C TYR A 78 -14.58 -20.73 -0.77
N HIS A 79 -15.42 -21.14 0.20
CA HIS A 79 -16.81 -21.51 -0.07
C HIS A 79 -17.64 -20.36 -0.66
N ALA A 80 -17.26 -19.09 -0.40
CA ALA A 80 -17.91 -17.92 -0.97
C ALA A 80 -17.71 -17.79 -2.50
N LEU A 81 -16.67 -18.43 -3.06
CA LEU A 81 -16.40 -18.43 -4.51
C LEU A 81 -17.04 -19.62 -5.24
N LYS A 82 -17.75 -20.50 -4.53
CA LYS A 82 -18.33 -21.72 -5.11
C LYS A 82 -19.39 -21.38 -6.16
N GLY A 83 -19.15 -21.83 -7.39
CA GLY A 83 -20.07 -21.63 -8.53
C GLY A 83 -19.66 -20.53 -9.51
N PHE A 84 -18.72 -19.65 -9.14
CA PHE A 84 -18.30 -18.52 -9.99
C PHE A 84 -16.79 -18.49 -10.27
N TYR A 85 -16.10 -19.64 -10.21
CA TYR A 85 -14.64 -19.73 -10.38
C TYR A 85 -14.16 -19.17 -11.72
N PHE A 86 -14.85 -19.53 -12.80
CA PHE A 86 -14.49 -19.12 -14.15
C PHE A 86 -14.79 -17.64 -14.41
N GLU A 87 -15.98 -17.17 -14.00
CA GLU A 87 -16.34 -15.75 -14.07
C GLU A 87 -15.40 -14.88 -13.24
N SER A 88 -15.07 -15.28 -12.01
CA SER A 88 -14.13 -14.53 -11.16
C SER A 88 -12.75 -14.43 -11.81
N PHE A 89 -12.25 -15.51 -12.41
CA PHE A 89 -10.96 -15.51 -13.09
C PHE A 89 -10.94 -14.55 -14.28
N ILE A 90 -11.99 -14.58 -15.11
CA ILE A 90 -12.13 -13.66 -16.25
C ILE A 90 -12.21 -12.22 -15.77
N VAL A 91 -13.03 -11.93 -14.74
CA VAL A 91 -13.18 -10.59 -14.18
C VAL A 91 -11.83 -10.08 -13.68
N ILE A 92 -11.07 -10.89 -12.94
CA ILE A 92 -9.74 -10.51 -12.44
C ILE A 92 -8.79 -10.20 -13.59
N LEU A 93 -8.72 -11.05 -14.62
CA LEU A 93 -7.86 -10.80 -15.77
C LEU A 93 -8.22 -9.51 -16.49
N ILE A 94 -9.49 -9.33 -16.83
CA ILE A 94 -9.97 -8.16 -17.56
C ILE A 94 -9.77 -6.89 -16.71
N SER A 95 -10.12 -6.92 -15.42
CA SER A 95 -9.96 -5.75 -14.54
C SER A 95 -8.48 -5.37 -14.38
N THR A 96 -7.59 -6.36 -14.29
CA THR A 96 -6.14 -6.10 -14.17
C THR A 96 -5.61 -5.43 -15.43
N ILE A 97 -5.96 -5.93 -16.62
CA ILE A 97 -5.58 -5.32 -17.89
C ILE A 97 -6.15 -3.90 -18.00
N LEU A 98 -7.42 -3.72 -17.64
CA LEU A 98 -8.11 -2.44 -17.73
C LEU A 98 -7.48 -1.40 -16.80
N VAL A 99 -7.18 -1.76 -15.54
CA VAL A 99 -6.51 -0.87 -14.59
C VAL A 99 -5.10 -0.51 -15.09
N MET A 100 -4.34 -1.47 -15.62
CA MET A 100 -3.02 -1.19 -16.20
C MET A 100 -3.11 -0.23 -17.40
N ALA A 101 -4.04 -0.47 -18.32
CA ALA A 101 -4.25 0.38 -19.50
C ALA A 101 -4.69 1.79 -19.10
N ALA A 102 -5.65 1.91 -18.17
CA ALA A 102 -6.11 3.20 -17.66
C ALA A 102 -4.98 3.98 -16.98
N THR A 103 -4.16 3.31 -16.17
CA THR A 103 -2.98 3.93 -15.51
C THR A 103 -1.94 4.40 -16.53
N ALA A 104 -1.67 3.58 -17.56
CA ALA A 104 -0.75 3.94 -18.64
C ALA A 104 -1.25 5.16 -19.43
N LEU A 105 -2.53 5.17 -19.83
CA LEU A 105 -3.13 6.29 -20.55
C LEU A 105 -3.17 7.56 -19.71
N ALA A 106 -3.55 7.47 -18.43
CA ALA A 106 -3.54 8.62 -17.52
C ALA A 106 -2.13 9.23 -17.41
N THR A 107 -1.11 8.38 -17.26
CA THR A 107 0.28 8.83 -17.18
C THR A 107 0.74 9.48 -18.48
N GLN A 108 0.43 8.89 -19.64
CA GLN A 108 0.74 9.46 -20.95
C GLN A 108 0.05 10.82 -21.17
N LEU A 109 -1.22 10.96 -20.77
CA LEU A 109 -1.93 12.23 -20.83
C LEU A 109 -1.25 13.30 -19.98
N PHE A 110 -0.86 12.98 -18.74
CA PHE A 110 -0.15 13.91 -17.87
C PHE A 110 1.19 14.36 -18.46
N ILE A 111 1.96 13.44 -19.05
CA ILE A 111 3.23 13.75 -19.72
C ILE A 111 2.99 14.67 -20.92
N ASN A 112 2.08 14.32 -21.82
CA ASN A 112 1.79 15.10 -23.02
C ASN A 112 1.27 16.52 -22.70
N LEU A 113 0.46 16.66 -21.64
CA LEU A 113 0.00 17.97 -21.16
C LEU A 113 1.15 18.82 -20.61
N ASN A 114 2.11 18.20 -19.92
CA ASN A 114 3.28 18.89 -19.38
C ASN A 114 4.25 19.31 -20.51
N GLU A 115 4.46 18.47 -21.52
CA GLU A 115 5.26 18.79 -22.71
C GLU A 115 4.63 19.94 -23.52
N LYS A 116 3.31 19.93 -23.72
CA LYS A 116 2.60 21.02 -24.42
C LYS A 116 2.60 22.34 -23.64
N LYS A 117 2.70 22.28 -22.31
CA LYS A 117 2.83 23.47 -21.44
C LYS A 117 4.25 24.03 -21.46
N ASN A 118 5.28 23.17 -21.48
CA ASN A 118 6.69 23.58 -21.53
C ASN A 118 7.14 24.01 -22.95
N GLY A 119 6.57 23.43 -24.01
CA GLY A 119 6.85 23.82 -25.40
C GLY A 119 6.22 25.15 -25.84
N LYS A 120 5.41 25.79 -25.00
CA LYS A 120 4.86 27.15 -25.23
C LYS A 120 5.71 28.26 -24.57
N HIS A 121 6.79 27.91 -23.88
CA HIS A 121 7.64 28.85 -23.15
C HIS A 121 9.00 29.12 -23.79
N ASN A 122 9.23 28.63 -25.02
CA ASN A 122 10.38 28.97 -25.87
C ASN A 122 9.91 29.77 -27.09
#